data_AF-A0A1I0JM19-F1
#
_entry.id   AF-A0A1I0JM19-F1
#
_cell.length_a   1.000
_cell.length_b   1.000
_cell.length_c   1.000
_cell.angle_alpha   90.00
_cell.angle_beta   90.00
_cell.angle_gamma   90.00
#
_symmetry.space_group_name_H-M   'P 1'
#
loop_
_entity.id
_entity.type
_entity.pdbx_description
1 polymer ?
#
loop_
_entity_poly.entity_id
_entity_poly.type
_entity_poly.pdbx_seq_one_letter_code
_entity_poly.pdbx_strand_id
1 'polypeptide(L)'
;MASGPHCGLSELRLPAVQPGSSAIPGKINPILPEFMIHMAMTACGRAAAIRMTQDHGELDYSPWQWVVIVNLLDMMALPDSGISSLRRYLRL
;
A
#
# COMPACT_ATOMS: atom_id res chain seq x y z
N MET A 1 -8.49 0.21 15.48
CA MET A 1 -9.38 1.34 15.83
C MET A 1 -10.75 1.26 15.16
N ALA A 2 -10.89 0.89 13.89
CA ALA A 2 -12.20 0.78 13.20
C ALA A 2 -12.80 -0.65 13.13
N SER A 3 -12.29 -1.60 13.93
CA SER A 3 -12.86 -2.96 14.00
C SER A 3 -14.20 -2.94 14.71
N GLY A 4 -15.18 -3.75 14.29
CA GLY A 4 -16.53 -3.73 14.85
C GLY A 4 -17.58 -4.29 13.86
N PRO A 5 -18.89 -3.95 14.02
CA PRO A 5 -19.44 -2.93 14.92
C PRO A 5 -19.71 -3.40 16.36
N HIS A 6 -20.01 -4.68 16.57
CA HIS A 6 -20.41 -5.20 17.90
C HIS A 6 -19.28 -5.93 18.64
N CYS A 7 -18.31 -6.50 17.91
CA CYS A 7 -17.24 -7.33 18.46
C CYS A 7 -15.84 -6.75 18.16
N GLY A 8 -15.68 -5.44 18.26
CA GLY A 8 -14.42 -4.75 17.98
C GLY A 8 -14.26 -3.47 18.80
N LEU A 9 -13.22 -2.69 18.49
CA LEU A 9 -12.91 -1.46 19.24
C LEU A 9 -13.88 -0.32 18.93
N SER A 10 -14.32 -0.19 17.67
CA SER A 10 -15.28 0.82 17.20
C SER A 10 -14.92 2.29 17.56
N GLU A 11 -13.64 2.60 17.75
CA GLU A 11 -13.14 3.94 18.12
C GLU A 11 -13.20 4.93 16.94
N LEU A 12 -12.92 4.45 15.73
CA LEU A 12 -12.96 5.25 14.50
C LEU A 12 -14.08 4.78 13.59
N ARG A 13 -14.79 5.74 12.99
CA ARG A 13 -15.76 5.49 11.92
C ARG A 13 -15.13 5.86 10.58
N LEU A 14 -14.86 4.86 9.76
CA LEU A 14 -14.35 5.05 8.41
C LEU A 14 -15.51 5.18 7.40
N PRO A 15 -15.33 5.91 6.28
CA PRO A 15 -16.31 5.97 5.21
C PRO A 15 -16.61 4.59 4.61
N ALA A 16 -17.89 4.29 4.38
CA ALA A 16 -18.31 3.08 3.71
C ALA A 16 -18.19 3.25 2.18
N VAL A 17 -17.03 2.90 1.63
CA VAL A 17 -16.71 3.11 0.19
C VAL A 17 -17.33 2.04 -0.70
N GLN A 18 -17.39 0.79 -0.24
CA GLN A 18 -17.97 -0.32 -0.99
C GLN A 18 -18.47 -1.45 -0.06
N PRO A 19 -19.35 -2.35 -0.55
CA PRO A 19 -19.72 -3.56 0.18
C PRO A 19 -18.50 -4.45 0.49
N GLY A 20 -18.43 -4.95 1.72
CA GLY A 20 -17.32 -5.77 2.22
C GLY A 20 -17.46 -7.27 1.99
N SER A 21 -18.63 -7.75 1.59
CA SER A 21 -18.85 -9.16 1.25
C SER A 21 -20.06 -9.30 0.33
N SER A 22 -19.95 -10.18 -0.67
CA SER A 22 -21.07 -10.58 -1.51
C SER A 22 -22.09 -11.46 -0.79
N ALA A 23 -21.69 -12.14 0.30
CA ALA A 23 -22.53 -13.09 1.03
C ALA A 23 -23.18 -12.51 2.30
N ILE A 24 -22.64 -11.42 2.84
CA ILE A 24 -23.10 -10.83 4.10
C ILE A 24 -23.69 -9.44 3.84
N PRO A 25 -25.03 -9.30 3.76
CA PRO A 25 -25.68 -8.03 3.54
C PRO A 25 -25.28 -6.98 4.59
N GLY A 26 -24.95 -5.78 4.14
CA GLY A 26 -24.60 -4.65 5.02
C GLY A 26 -23.20 -4.70 5.63
N LYS A 27 -22.40 -5.76 5.41
CA LYS A 27 -20.99 -5.79 5.85
C LYS A 27 -20.17 -4.78 5.06
N ILE A 28 -19.38 -3.96 5.75
CA ILE A 28 -18.46 -2.97 5.18
C ILE A 28 -17.06 -3.25 5.71
N ASN A 29 -16.05 -3.28 4.84
CA ASN A 29 -14.64 -3.49 5.22
C ASN A 29 -13.85 -2.16 5.15
N PRO A 30 -12.74 -2.03 5.90
CA PRO A 30 -11.86 -0.87 5.87
C PRO A 30 -10.93 -0.90 4.64
N ILE A 31 -11.50 -0.88 3.43
CA ILE A 31 -10.75 -1.11 2.19
C ILE A 31 -9.68 -0.06 1.87
N LEU A 32 -9.83 1.18 2.36
CA LEU A 32 -8.87 2.25 2.14
C LEU A 32 -7.56 2.01 2.92
N PRO A 33 -7.61 1.74 4.25
CA PRO A 33 -6.45 1.23 4.97
C PRO A 33 -5.84 -0.04 4.35
N GLU A 34 -6.66 -1.01 3.93
CA GLU A 34 -6.18 -2.24 3.28
C GLU A 34 -5.41 -1.92 1.98
N PHE A 35 -5.94 -1.03 1.15
CA PHE A 35 -5.27 -0.57 -0.06
C PHE A 35 -3.92 0.09 0.24
N MET A 36 -3.86 0.97 1.24
CA MET A 36 -2.59 1.59 1.67
C MET A 36 -1.56 0.56 2.13
N ILE A 37 -2.00 -0.49 2.85
CA ILE A 37 -1.12 -1.59 3.26
C ILE A 37 -0.56 -2.32 2.04
N HIS A 38 -1.36 -2.59 1.00
CA HIS A 38 -0.86 -3.19 -0.24
C HIS A 38 0.19 -2.31 -0.94
N MET A 39 -0.01 -0.99 -0.98
CA MET A 39 0.99 -0.08 -1.56
C MET A 39 2.29 -0.11 -0.75
N ALA A 40 2.19 -0.10 0.59
CA ALA A 40 3.36 -0.16 1.47
C ALA A 40 4.12 -1.48 1.34
N MET A 41 3.42 -2.62 1.32
CA MET A 41 4.04 -3.93 1.11
C MET A 41 4.76 -4.00 -0.25
N THR A 42 4.14 -3.45 -1.30
CA THR A 42 4.76 -3.37 -2.63
C THR A 42 6.03 -2.52 -2.59
N ALA A 43 5.97 -1.33 -1.97
CA ALA A 43 7.13 -0.46 -1.82
C ALA A 43 8.29 -1.13 -1.07
N CYS A 44 8.00 -1.89 -0.01
CA CYS A 44 9.01 -2.69 0.70
C CYS A 44 9.65 -3.75 -0.21
N GLY A 45 8.85 -4.45 -1.03
CA GLY A 45 9.36 -5.41 -2.00
C GLY A 45 10.26 -4.76 -3.06
N ARG A 46 9.89 -3.58 -3.56
CA ARG A 46 10.70 -2.77 -4.48
C ARG A 46 12.04 -2.39 -3.86
N ALA A 47 12.02 -1.90 -2.62
CA ALA A 47 13.23 -1.55 -1.87
C ALA A 47 14.15 -2.76 -1.66
N ALA A 48 13.59 -3.94 -1.36
CA ALA A 48 14.36 -5.18 -1.23
C ALA A 48 15.03 -5.57 -2.56
N ALA A 49 14.31 -5.48 -3.68
CA ALA A 49 14.89 -5.75 -5.01
C ALA A 49 16.04 -4.78 -5.34
N ILE A 50 15.89 -3.48 -5.04
CA ILE A 50 16.96 -2.49 -5.19
C ILE A 50 18.15 -2.88 -4.31
N ARG A 51 17.92 -3.25 -3.06
CA ARG A 51 19.01 -3.63 -2.15
C ARG A 51 19.81 -4.82 -2.66
N MET A 52 19.16 -5.83 -3.23
CA MET A 52 19.86 -6.97 -3.83
C MET A 52 20.84 -6.53 -4.94
N THR A 53 20.53 -5.49 -5.71
CA THR A 53 21.47 -4.99 -6.74
C THR A 53 22.74 -4.37 -6.19
N GLN A 54 22.68 -3.81 -4.98
CA GLN A 54 23.84 -3.18 -4.32
C GLN A 54 24.84 -4.23 -3.85
N ASP A 55 24.35 -5.40 -3.44
CA ASP A 55 25.18 -6.53 -3.02
C ASP A 55 25.89 -7.22 -4.22
N HIS A 56 25.50 -6.88 -5.45
CA HIS A 56 26.03 -7.45 -6.70
C HIS A 56 26.80 -6.41 -7.55
N GLY A 57 27.71 -5.64 -6.97
CA GLY A 57 28.61 -4.79 -7.76
C GLY A 57 29.60 -5.64 -8.59
N GLU A 58 29.75 -5.34 -9.89
CA GLU A 58 30.65 -6.08 -10.79
C GLU A 58 31.87 -5.21 -11.15
N LEU A 59 32.98 -5.39 -10.42
CA LEU A 59 34.18 -4.55 -10.54
C LEU A 59 33.82 -3.06 -10.39
N ASP A 60 34.12 -2.25 -11.41
CA ASP A 60 33.90 -0.80 -11.41
C ASP A 60 32.52 -0.39 -11.97
N TYR A 61 31.64 -1.34 -12.29
CA TYR A 61 30.36 -1.08 -12.94
C TYR A 61 29.20 -1.89 -12.33
N SER A 62 28.02 -1.30 -12.28
CA SER A 62 26.79 -2.01 -11.91
C SER A 62 25.92 -2.20 -13.15
N PRO A 63 25.77 -3.43 -13.66
CA PRO A 63 24.87 -3.70 -14.80
C PRO A 63 23.39 -3.66 -14.41
N TRP A 64 23.08 -3.48 -13.13
CA TRP A 64 21.72 -3.58 -12.57
C TRP A 64 20.96 -2.24 -12.54
N GLN A 65 21.51 -1.18 -13.14
CA GLN A 65 20.92 0.16 -13.11
C GLN A 65 19.45 0.19 -13.54
N TRP A 66 19.06 -0.60 -14.54
CA TRP A 66 17.68 -0.68 -14.97
C TRP A 66 16.75 -1.21 -13.87
N VAL A 67 17.16 -2.24 -13.14
CA VAL A 67 16.43 -2.79 -12.00
C VAL A 67 16.25 -1.73 -10.91
N VAL A 68 17.29 -0.94 -10.64
CA VAL A 68 17.20 0.17 -9.68
C VAL A 68 16.18 1.20 -10.13
N ILE A 69 16.27 1.67 -11.38
CA ILE A 69 15.43 2.75 -11.91
C ILE A 69 13.95 2.36 -11.90
N VAL A 70 13.60 1.20 -12.45
CA VAL A 70 12.18 0.81 -12.56
C VAL A 70 11.54 0.60 -11.18
N ASN A 71 12.25 -0.01 -10.23
CA ASN A 71 11.73 -0.24 -8.89
C ASN A 71 11.66 1.08 -8.09
N LEU A 72 12.61 2.00 -8.29
CA LEU A 72 12.60 3.30 -7.63
C LEU A 72 11.44 4.18 -8.12
N LEU A 73 11.24 4.27 -9.43
CA LEU A 73 10.15 5.05 -10.01
C LEU A 73 8.78 4.51 -9.59
N ASP A 74 8.61 3.18 -9.61
CA ASP A 74 7.38 2.52 -9.15
C ASP A 74 7.13 2.80 -7.66
N MET A 75 8.18 2.68 -6.83
CA MET A 75 8.11 2.96 -5.39
C MET A 75 7.73 4.42 -5.08
N MET A 76 8.11 5.39 -5.92
CA MET A 76 7.72 6.80 -5.77
C MET A 76 6.27 7.06 -6.19
N ALA A 77 5.80 6.39 -7.25
CA ALA A 77 4.48 6.64 -7.82
C ALA A 77 3.33 5.91 -7.07
N LEU A 78 3.57 4.68 -6.61
CA LEU A 78 2.55 3.83 -5.96
C LEU A 78 1.91 4.48 -4.71
N PRO A 79 2.70 4.96 -3.74
CA PRO A 79 2.15 5.55 -2.52
C PRO A 79 1.37 6.83 -2.79
N ASP A 80 1.73 7.60 -3.81
CA ASP A 80 1.07 8.87 -4.14
C ASP A 80 -0.41 8.65 -4.53
N SER A 81 -0.69 7.60 -5.30
CA SER A 81 -2.05 7.19 -5.66
C SER A 81 -2.85 6.73 -4.43
N GLY A 82 -2.20 5.99 -3.52
CA GLY A 82 -2.77 5.57 -2.24
C GLY A 82 -3.13 6.76 -1.34
N ILE A 83 -2.18 7.66 -1.11
CA ILE A 83 -2.34 8.85 -0.27
C ILE A 83 -3.44 9.75 -0.83
N SER A 84 -3.44 9.99 -2.13
CA SER A 84 -4.48 10.78 -2.80
C SER A 84 -5.88 10.21 -2.59
N SER A 85 -6.01 8.88 -2.69
CA SER A 85 -7.27 8.18 -2.42
C SER A 85 -7.68 8.33 -0.95
N LEU A 86 -6.75 8.10 -0.02
CA LEU A 86 -7.02 8.20 1.41
C LEU A 86 -7.49 9.61 1.81
N ARG A 87 -6.79 10.65 1.33
CA ARG A 87 -7.14 12.06 1.56
C ARG A 87 -8.53 12.41 1.04
N ARG A 88 -8.82 11.99 -0.20
CA ARG A 88 -10.11 12.21 -0.86
C ARG A 88 -11.28 11.67 -0.03
N TYR A 89 -11.16 10.46 0.52
CA TYR A 89 -12.25 9.82 1.26
C TYR A 89 -12.30 10.19 2.74
N LEU A 90 -11.15 10.47 3.37
CA LEU A 90 -11.10 10.88 4.78
C LEU A 90 -11.34 12.39 5.00
N ARG A 91 -11.45 13.19 3.93
CA ARG A 91 -11.57 14.66 3.99
C ARG A 91 -10.38 15.32 4.72
N LEU A 92 -9.18 14.83 4.44
CA LEU A 92 -7.88 15.34 4.94
C LEU A 92 -7.11 16.02 3.79
#